data_AF-A0A168E8Q0-F1
#
_entry.id   AF-A0A168E8Q0-F1
#
_cell.length_a   1.000
_cell.length_b   1.000
_cell.length_c   1.000
_cell.angle_alpha   90.00
_cell.angle_beta   90.00
_cell.angle_gamma   90.00
#
_symmetry.space_group_name_H-M   'P 1'
#
loop_
_entity.id
_entity.type
_entity.pdbx_description
1 polymer ?
#
loop_
_entity_poly.entity_id
_entity_poly.type
_entity_poly.pdbx_seq_one_letter_code
_entity_poly.pdbx_strand_id
1 'polypeptide(L)'
;MAPELDAAEVARHNTPESCWVILYGKVYDVTSFLSSHPGGSRIILSLAGQDATEDYDPVHPPGTLEENLAPEAVLGTVSAESQEKLNAASSTSSSSSSAPPATAATPSPPSPAAAKSEPEPLLPVETLLSLDDIEKEAAKRISPRAWAYYFSASDDQISKVRNNEVYRAISMRQRVLVNVRANDQSTSFLGHAVSTPVFVAPAAMARLAHPDGEAGIARAAARFGAMTVVSNNASMTPEQIVEGAPAGQLFGWQVYVQDARDKTAAMLRRVNALREHYKFICLTLDAPTPGKRELDERGNLGRAGGVRVAAAGNPGVEARPGGGGVGQQLFHGTAADLTWAETLPWLAAHTDLPIVLKGVQAHEDAYLAMRCHPQVKAIILSNHGGRACDTAPPPLHTLLEIRKYCPEVLTRLEVWIDGGIRRGTDVVKALCLGARGVGVGRAPLYGLGAGGQAGVERMFEILQAEIATAMRLIGARSIPELRPSALLIVDACTDLSLLDRSPTPTSPQISGDPPYHETRDYYKVRLACTWLTLPPPLLSSILDV
;
A
#
# COMPACT_ATOMS: atom_id res chain seq x y z
N MET A 1 2.77 -20.88 39.83
CA MET A 1 3.84 -20.70 38.83
C MET A 1 3.40 -21.43 37.59
N ALA A 2 3.48 -20.80 36.42
CA ALA A 2 3.26 -21.52 35.16
C ALA A 2 4.32 -22.65 35.07
N PRO A 3 3.96 -23.86 34.63
CA PRO A 3 4.92 -24.95 34.54
C PRO A 3 6.00 -24.62 33.50
N GLU A 4 7.24 -24.99 33.79
CA GLU A 4 8.33 -24.89 32.82
C GLU A 4 8.32 -26.13 31.91
N LEU A 5 8.31 -25.92 30.60
CA LEU A 5 8.23 -26.94 29.56
C LEU A 5 9.56 -27.01 28.79
N ASP A 6 9.95 -28.23 28.41
CA ASP A 6 11.12 -28.46 27.57
C ASP A 6 10.80 -28.15 26.10
N ALA A 7 11.64 -27.37 25.42
CA ALA A 7 11.50 -27.03 24.00
C ALA A 7 11.42 -28.29 23.10
N ALA A 8 12.11 -29.36 23.49
CA ALA A 8 12.05 -30.64 22.77
C ALA A 8 10.67 -31.32 22.89
N GLU A 9 9.93 -31.08 23.96
CA GLU A 9 8.53 -31.51 24.07
C GLU A 9 7.66 -30.65 23.16
N VAL A 10 7.80 -29.32 23.21
CA VAL A 10 7.05 -28.40 22.35
C VAL A 10 7.22 -28.76 20.87
N ALA A 11 8.44 -29.13 20.45
CA ALA A 11 8.75 -29.54 19.08
C ALA A 11 7.96 -30.74 18.55
N ARG A 12 7.35 -31.55 19.43
CA ARG A 12 6.50 -32.70 19.06
C ARG A 12 5.09 -32.27 18.65
N HIS A 13 4.65 -31.08 19.07
CA HIS A 13 3.32 -30.54 18.78
C HIS A 13 3.34 -29.71 17.49
N ASN A 14 3.60 -30.40 16.38
CA ASN A 14 3.81 -29.80 15.06
C ASN A 14 2.79 -30.21 13.99
N THR A 15 1.59 -30.67 14.38
CA THR A 15 0.54 -31.14 13.46
C THR A 15 -0.78 -30.37 13.63
N PRO A 16 -1.73 -30.43 12.67
CA PRO A 16 -3.05 -29.80 12.82
C PRO A 16 -3.88 -30.26 14.01
N GLU A 17 -3.66 -31.50 14.45
CA GLU A 17 -4.36 -32.10 15.60
C GLU A 17 -3.66 -31.79 16.93
N SER A 18 -2.44 -31.24 16.89
CA SER A 18 -1.60 -30.95 18.04
C SER A 18 -0.56 -29.89 17.67
N CYS A 19 -0.90 -28.62 17.88
CA CYS A 19 -0.14 -27.47 17.40
C CYS A 19 0.19 -26.50 18.54
N TRP A 20 1.45 -26.54 19.00
CA TRP A 20 1.95 -25.60 20.01
C TRP A 20 2.97 -24.65 19.40
N VAL A 21 3.07 -23.44 19.94
CA VAL A 21 4.06 -22.44 19.53
C VAL A 21 4.65 -21.74 20.76
N ILE A 22 5.91 -21.30 20.66
CA ILE A 22 6.53 -20.45 21.66
C ILE A 22 6.45 -18.99 21.20
N LEU A 23 5.89 -18.11 22.04
CA LEU A 23 5.82 -16.67 21.82
C LEU A 23 6.29 -15.94 23.07
N TYR A 24 7.33 -15.12 22.95
CA TYR A 24 7.94 -14.36 24.04
C TYR A 24 8.29 -15.27 25.25
N GLY A 25 8.81 -16.47 24.98
CA GLY A 25 9.19 -17.46 26.00
C GLY A 25 8.03 -18.21 26.68
N LYS A 26 6.78 -17.97 26.27
CA LYS A 26 5.58 -18.70 26.74
C LYS A 26 5.12 -19.71 25.69
N VAL A 27 4.62 -20.87 26.13
CA VAL A 27 4.07 -21.91 25.26
C VAL A 27 2.57 -21.75 25.16
N TYR A 28 2.05 -21.71 23.93
CA TYR A 28 0.62 -21.62 23.64
C TYR A 28 0.15 -22.87 22.89
N ASP A 29 -0.94 -23.47 23.34
CA ASP A 29 -1.72 -24.41 22.54
C ASP A 29 -2.67 -23.63 21.63
N VAL A 30 -2.39 -23.65 20.33
CA VAL A 30 -3.16 -22.93 19.32
C VAL A 30 -3.98 -23.88 18.44
N THR A 31 -4.08 -25.16 18.82
CA THR A 31 -4.74 -26.22 18.03
C THR A 31 -6.18 -25.87 17.67
N SER A 32 -6.99 -25.47 18.66
CA SER A 32 -8.38 -25.08 18.44
C SER A 32 -8.52 -23.76 17.67
N PHE A 33 -7.53 -22.87 17.79
CA PHE A 33 -7.51 -21.56 17.16
C PHE A 33 -7.13 -21.60 15.67
N LEU A 34 -6.49 -22.69 15.20
CA LEU A 34 -6.07 -22.85 13.80
C LEU A 34 -7.20 -22.53 12.81
N SER A 35 -8.41 -23.03 13.08
CA SER A 35 -9.57 -22.88 12.19
C SER A 35 -10.16 -21.47 12.15
N SER A 36 -9.94 -20.68 13.21
CA SER A 36 -10.45 -19.32 13.37
C SER A 36 -9.42 -18.23 13.09
N HIS A 37 -8.15 -18.61 12.88
CA HIS A 37 -7.07 -17.65 12.67
C HIS A 37 -7.32 -16.80 11.40
N PRO A 38 -7.36 -15.45 11.49
CA PRO A 38 -7.65 -14.58 10.35
C PRO A 38 -6.69 -14.73 9.17
N GLY A 39 -5.40 -14.99 9.43
CA GLY A 39 -4.39 -15.23 8.39
C GLY A 39 -4.39 -16.66 7.83
N GLY A 40 -5.33 -17.50 8.26
CA GLY A 40 -5.43 -18.93 7.93
C GLY A 40 -4.52 -19.82 8.78
N SER A 41 -4.88 -21.09 8.90
CA SER A 41 -4.16 -22.08 9.73
C SER A 41 -2.72 -22.38 9.25
N ARG A 42 -2.45 -22.16 7.96
CA ARG A 42 -1.21 -22.58 7.28
C ARG A 42 0.06 -21.98 7.89
N ILE A 43 0.01 -20.69 8.25
CA ILE A 43 1.19 -19.98 8.75
C ILE A 43 1.55 -20.43 10.16
N ILE A 44 0.55 -20.66 11.00
CA ILE A 44 0.74 -21.19 12.36
C ILE A 44 1.35 -22.59 12.25
N LEU A 45 0.80 -23.45 11.38
CA LEU A 45 1.32 -24.80 11.18
C LEU A 45 2.77 -24.83 10.68
N SER A 46 3.20 -23.87 9.87
CA SER A 46 4.59 -23.78 9.42
C SER A 46 5.59 -23.46 10.54
N LEU A 47 5.08 -22.92 11.66
CA LEU A 47 5.85 -22.55 12.85
C LEU A 47 5.52 -23.46 14.05
N ALA A 48 4.73 -24.52 13.84
CA ALA A 48 4.32 -25.40 14.90
C ALA A 48 5.52 -26.15 15.48
N GLY A 49 5.54 -26.26 16.81
CA GLY A 49 6.63 -26.81 17.60
C GLY A 49 7.88 -25.93 17.69
N GLN A 50 7.83 -24.67 17.26
CA GLN A 50 8.98 -23.77 17.21
C GLN A 50 8.75 -22.47 18.01
N ASP A 51 9.83 -21.71 18.21
CA ASP A 51 9.72 -20.30 18.60
C ASP A 51 9.32 -19.46 17.39
N ALA A 52 8.13 -18.87 17.50
CA ALA A 52 7.48 -18.10 16.45
C ALA A 52 7.50 -16.59 16.76
N THR A 53 8.23 -16.15 17.81
CA THR A 53 8.18 -14.77 18.30
C THR A 53 8.57 -13.77 17.20
N GLU A 54 9.66 -14.02 16.48
CA GLU A 54 10.13 -13.14 15.41
C GLU A 54 9.16 -13.08 14.21
N ASP A 55 8.37 -14.12 14.01
CA ASP A 55 7.36 -14.19 12.94
C ASP A 55 6.01 -13.61 13.35
N TYR A 56 5.71 -13.60 14.67
CA TYR A 56 4.45 -13.15 15.26
C TYR A 56 4.47 -11.67 15.64
N ASP A 57 5.52 -11.22 16.35
CA ASP A 57 5.57 -9.89 16.97
C ASP A 57 5.37 -8.74 15.97
N PRO A 58 6.01 -8.74 14.79
CA PRO A 58 5.91 -7.62 13.86
C PRO A 58 4.56 -7.52 13.14
N VAL A 59 3.74 -8.57 13.21
CA VAL A 59 2.54 -8.73 12.39
C VAL A 59 1.24 -8.69 13.20
N HIS A 60 1.32 -8.76 14.53
CA HIS A 60 0.15 -8.66 15.41
C HIS A 60 0.25 -7.44 16.34
N PRO A 61 -0.85 -6.69 16.51
CA PRO A 61 -0.92 -5.63 17.52
C PRO A 61 -0.62 -6.18 18.93
N PRO A 62 0.09 -5.41 19.79
CA PRO A 62 0.21 -5.76 21.20
C PRO A 62 -1.18 -5.90 21.84
N GLY A 63 -1.41 -6.96 22.62
CA GLY A 63 -2.72 -7.30 23.20
C GLY A 63 -3.51 -8.37 22.41
N THR A 64 -3.06 -8.74 21.21
CA THR A 64 -3.79 -9.70 20.34
C THR A 64 -3.95 -11.07 20.98
N LEU A 65 -2.94 -11.57 21.72
CA LEU A 65 -3.02 -12.88 22.37
C LEU A 65 -4.10 -12.88 23.46
N GLU A 66 -4.13 -11.83 24.27
CA GLU A 66 -5.06 -11.68 25.39
C GLU A 66 -6.51 -11.48 24.93
N GLU A 67 -6.70 -10.84 23.78
CA GLU A 67 -8.03 -10.61 23.20
C GLU A 67 -8.61 -11.85 22.51
N ASN A 68 -7.77 -12.74 21.98
CA ASN A 68 -8.21 -13.81 21.06
C ASN A 68 -7.96 -15.23 21.56
N LEU A 69 -7.10 -15.43 22.56
CA LEU A 69 -6.85 -16.73 23.17
C LEU A 69 -7.39 -16.77 24.59
N ALA A 70 -8.03 -17.88 24.94
CA ALA A 70 -8.47 -18.13 26.30
C ALA A 70 -7.24 -18.31 27.22
N PRO A 71 -7.30 -17.90 28.50
CA PRO A 71 -6.18 -18.06 29.43
C PRO A 71 -5.65 -19.49 29.53
N GLU A 72 -6.51 -20.49 29.32
CA GLU A 72 -6.20 -21.92 29.33
C GLU A 72 -5.30 -22.35 28.16
N ALA A 73 -5.23 -21.55 27.09
CA ALA A 73 -4.33 -21.81 25.97
C ALA A 73 -2.85 -21.60 26.34
N VAL A 74 -2.56 -20.90 27.45
CA VAL A 74 -1.19 -20.70 27.93
C VAL A 74 -0.76 -21.90 28.77
N LEU A 75 0.09 -22.74 28.21
CA LEU A 75 0.50 -23.99 28.85
C LEU A 75 1.61 -23.79 29.88
N GLY A 76 2.53 -22.87 29.63
CA GLY A 76 3.75 -22.74 30.44
C GLY A 76 4.79 -21.77 29.87
N THR A 77 6.01 -21.85 30.39
CA THR A 77 7.18 -21.11 29.88
C THR A 77 8.29 -22.08 29.46
N VAL A 78 9.18 -21.65 28.58
CA VAL A 78 10.38 -22.42 28.20
C VAL A 78 11.61 -21.69 28.70
N SER A 79 12.59 -22.40 29.27
CA SER A 79 13.87 -21.80 29.62
C SER A 79 14.76 -21.54 28.40
N ALA A 80 15.55 -20.46 28.45
CA ALA A 80 16.48 -20.09 27.39
C ALA A 80 17.47 -21.22 27.06
N GLU A 81 17.92 -21.97 28.07
CA GLU A 81 18.85 -23.09 27.89
C GLU A 81 18.24 -24.25 27.06
N SER A 82 16.95 -24.53 27.25
CA SER A 82 16.24 -25.58 26.49
C SER A 82 16.03 -25.16 25.03
N GLN A 83 15.72 -23.88 24.77
CA GLN A 83 15.60 -23.34 23.41
C GLN A 83 16.94 -23.36 22.66
N GLU A 84 18.04 -22.98 23.31
CA GLU A 84 19.38 -23.01 22.71
C GLU A 84 19.78 -24.42 22.30
N LYS A 85 19.48 -25.43 23.13
CA LYS A 85 19.74 -26.84 22.82
C LYS A 85 18.95 -27.33 21.59
N LEU A 86 17.69 -26.92 21.44
CA LEU A 86 16.86 -27.27 20.28
C LEU A 86 17.39 -26.62 18.98
N ASN A 87 17.80 -25.35 19.06
CA ASN A 87 18.36 -24.62 17.92
C ASN A 87 19.72 -25.21 17.46
N ALA A 88 20.56 -25.64 18.40
CA ALA A 88 21.83 -26.31 18.12
C ALA A 88 21.64 -27.72 17.50
N ALA A 89 20.63 -28.48 17.95
CA ALA A 89 20.33 -29.80 17.38
C ALA A 89 19.84 -29.72 15.93
N SER A 90 19.03 -28.70 15.60
CA SER A 90 18.43 -28.49 14.28
C SER A 90 19.41 -28.01 13.21
N SER A 91 20.51 -27.38 13.61
CA SER A 91 21.59 -26.92 12.71
C SER A 91 22.58 -28.01 12.33
N THR A 92 22.59 -29.14 13.04
CA THR A 92 23.53 -30.25 12.80
C THR A 92 22.96 -31.31 11.82
N SER A 93 21.65 -31.32 11.56
CA SER A 93 20.96 -32.34 10.76
C SER A 93 20.86 -32.06 9.26
N SER A 94 21.41 -30.95 8.75
CA SER A 94 21.33 -30.57 7.33
C SER A 94 22.54 -30.99 6.46
N SER A 95 23.47 -31.79 6.99
CA SER A 95 24.73 -32.15 6.30
C SER A 95 24.91 -33.62 5.91
N SER A 96 23.86 -34.46 5.94
CA SER A 96 23.97 -35.87 5.52
C SER A 96 22.96 -36.29 4.46
N SER A 97 23.29 -36.07 3.19
CA SER A 97 22.76 -36.89 2.09
C SER A 97 23.91 -37.28 1.16
N SER A 98 24.21 -38.58 1.15
CA SER A 98 25.25 -39.23 0.36
C SER A 98 24.99 -39.16 -1.15
N ALA A 99 25.96 -38.65 -1.91
CA ALA A 99 25.98 -38.70 -3.38
C ALA A 99 26.84 -39.91 -3.87
N PRO A 100 26.53 -40.53 -5.03
CA PRO A 100 27.34 -41.60 -5.62
C PRO A 100 28.60 -41.05 -6.35
N PRO A 101 29.62 -41.89 -6.64
CA PRO A 101 30.96 -41.43 -6.98
C PRO A 101 31.06 -40.85 -8.40
N ALA A 102 31.70 -39.70 -8.51
CA ALA A 102 31.95 -38.97 -9.75
C ALA A 102 33.13 -39.56 -10.55
N THR A 103 32.91 -39.75 -11.85
CA THR A 103 33.97 -39.95 -12.85
C THR A 103 34.79 -38.67 -13.04
N ALA A 104 36.11 -38.84 -13.13
CA ALA A 104 37.10 -37.79 -13.21
C ALA A 104 36.93 -36.87 -14.43
N ALA A 105 36.87 -35.56 -14.18
CA ALA A 105 37.12 -34.51 -15.15
C ALA A 105 37.96 -33.39 -14.51
N THR A 106 38.88 -32.88 -15.32
CA THR A 106 40.07 -32.05 -15.08
C THR A 106 39.82 -30.74 -14.30
N PRO A 107 40.74 -30.29 -13.42
CA PRO A 107 40.55 -29.06 -12.64
C PRO A 107 40.71 -27.81 -13.51
N SER A 108 39.69 -26.95 -13.49
CA SER A 108 39.81 -25.54 -13.87
C SER A 108 40.40 -24.72 -12.71
N PRO A 109 41.14 -23.63 -12.98
CA PRO A 109 41.86 -22.87 -11.95
C PRO A 109 40.90 -22.24 -10.93
N PRO A 110 41.35 -22.01 -9.69
CA PRO A 110 40.50 -21.46 -8.63
C PRO A 110 40.09 -20.03 -9.00
N SER A 111 38.78 -19.84 -9.15
CA SER A 111 38.15 -18.52 -9.07
C SER A 111 38.52 -17.91 -7.71
N PRO A 112 38.93 -16.64 -7.63
CA PRO A 112 39.28 -16.02 -6.36
C PRO A 112 38.07 -16.11 -5.44
N ALA A 113 38.27 -16.76 -4.28
CA ALA A 113 37.28 -16.83 -3.22
C ALA A 113 36.76 -15.41 -2.94
N ALA A 114 35.45 -15.24 -3.09
CA ALA A 114 34.78 -14.01 -2.70
C ALA A 114 35.13 -13.76 -1.22
N ALA A 115 35.97 -12.76 -0.98
CA ALA A 115 36.19 -12.23 0.35
C ALA A 115 34.80 -11.89 0.93
N LYS A 116 34.50 -12.41 2.13
CA LYS A 116 33.34 -11.96 2.89
C LYS A 116 33.55 -10.46 3.14
N SER A 117 32.92 -9.62 2.33
CA SER A 117 32.94 -8.17 2.51
C SER A 117 32.36 -7.84 3.87
N GLU A 118 33.06 -7.03 4.66
CA GLU A 118 32.50 -6.47 5.89
C GLU A 118 31.15 -5.81 5.58
N PRO A 119 30.15 -5.92 6.47
CA PRO A 119 28.86 -5.28 6.27
C PRO A 119 29.07 -3.78 6.07
N GLU A 120 28.48 -3.24 5.01
CA GLU A 120 28.58 -1.82 4.66
C GLU A 120 28.14 -0.96 5.86
N PRO A 121 28.88 0.11 6.22
CA PRO A 121 28.55 0.92 7.38
C PRO A 121 27.17 1.57 7.21
N LEU A 122 26.41 1.55 8.30
CA LEU A 122 25.12 2.21 8.39
C LEU A 122 25.29 3.72 8.46
N LEU A 123 24.46 4.46 7.70
CA LEU A 123 24.52 5.92 7.63
C LEU A 123 23.62 6.58 8.69
N PRO A 124 24.05 7.71 9.30
CA PRO A 124 23.17 8.52 10.14
C PRO A 124 22.01 9.11 9.31
N VAL A 125 20.80 9.12 9.85
CA VAL A 125 19.58 9.52 9.10
C VAL A 125 19.66 10.94 8.51
N GLU A 126 20.31 11.87 9.22
CA GLU A 126 20.51 13.26 8.81
C GLU A 126 21.35 13.41 7.53
N THR A 127 22.13 12.37 7.18
CA THR A 127 22.98 12.34 5.97
C THR A 127 22.22 11.89 4.72
N LEU A 128 21.04 11.28 4.88
CA LEU A 128 20.21 10.84 3.75
C LEU A 128 19.64 12.06 3.03
N LEU A 129 19.86 12.20 1.72
CA LEU A 129 19.49 13.40 0.96
C LEU A 129 18.27 13.21 0.08
N SER A 130 17.80 11.97 -0.06
CA SER A 130 16.69 11.62 -0.93
C SER A 130 15.88 10.44 -0.43
N LEU A 131 14.67 10.26 -0.97
CA LEU A 131 13.89 9.06 -0.70
C LEU A 131 14.58 7.78 -1.21
N ASP A 132 15.42 7.90 -2.25
CA ASP A 132 16.22 6.78 -2.75
C ASP A 132 17.32 6.38 -1.75
N ASP A 133 17.93 7.34 -1.05
CA ASP A 133 18.91 7.06 0.01
C ASP A 133 18.23 6.42 1.22
N ILE A 134 17.03 6.88 1.60
CA ILE A 134 16.22 6.27 2.66
C ILE A 134 15.87 4.82 2.29
N GLU A 135 15.43 4.57 1.05
CA GLU A 135 15.11 3.21 0.58
C GLU A 135 16.34 2.29 0.63
N LYS A 136 17.51 2.76 0.18
CA LYS A 136 18.77 1.99 0.23
C LYS A 136 19.21 1.71 1.67
N GLU A 137 19.12 2.70 2.55
CA GLU A 137 19.52 2.55 3.95
C GLU A 137 18.58 1.61 4.71
N ALA A 138 17.27 1.70 4.45
CA ALA A 138 16.29 0.76 4.99
C ALA A 138 16.57 -0.69 4.55
N ALA A 139 16.94 -0.90 3.29
CA ALA A 139 17.26 -2.23 2.74
C ALA A 139 18.40 -2.94 3.48
N LYS A 140 19.33 -2.18 4.08
CA LYS A 140 20.46 -2.72 4.87
C LYS A 140 20.04 -3.16 6.28
N ARG A 141 18.94 -2.61 6.81
CA ARG A 141 18.56 -2.70 8.22
C ARG A 141 17.37 -3.62 8.47
N ILE A 142 16.38 -3.59 7.59
CA ILE A 142 15.17 -4.39 7.77
C ILE A 142 15.39 -5.83 7.32
N SER A 143 14.60 -6.75 7.86
CA SER A 143 14.71 -8.17 7.49
C SER A 143 14.43 -8.39 5.99
N PRO A 144 15.00 -9.44 5.37
CA PRO A 144 14.68 -9.80 3.99
C PRO A 144 13.17 -9.99 3.76
N ARG A 145 12.44 -10.49 4.77
CA ARG A 145 10.97 -10.63 4.74
C ARG A 145 10.28 -9.28 4.68
N ALA A 146 10.67 -8.34 5.54
CA ALA A 146 10.12 -6.98 5.52
C ALA A 146 10.43 -6.27 4.20
N TRP A 147 11.67 -6.39 3.71
CA TRP A 147 12.08 -5.84 2.41
C TRP A 147 11.25 -6.42 1.26
N ALA A 148 11.14 -7.75 1.16
CA ALA A 148 10.35 -8.41 0.15
C ALA A 148 8.88 -7.96 0.19
N TYR A 149 8.29 -7.85 1.38
CA TYR A 149 6.92 -7.39 1.56
C TYR A 149 6.71 -5.93 1.12
N TYR A 150 7.60 -5.00 1.47
CA TYR A 150 7.46 -3.59 1.14
C TYR A 150 7.85 -3.28 -0.31
N PHE A 151 8.96 -3.84 -0.78
CA PHE A 151 9.51 -3.55 -2.09
C PHE A 151 8.64 -4.15 -3.20
N SER A 152 8.12 -5.36 -3.02
CA SER A 152 7.38 -6.07 -4.06
C SER A 152 6.17 -5.32 -4.62
N ALA A 153 5.82 -5.72 -5.84
CA ALA A 153 4.68 -5.31 -6.64
C ALA A 153 4.16 -6.56 -7.37
N SER A 154 3.05 -6.42 -8.09
CA SER A 154 2.44 -7.53 -8.81
C SER A 154 3.28 -7.94 -10.01
N ASP A 155 3.33 -9.25 -10.27
CA ASP A 155 3.87 -9.87 -11.48
C ASP A 155 5.23 -9.29 -11.89
N ASP A 156 5.32 -8.64 -13.06
CA ASP A 156 6.56 -8.10 -13.64
C ASP A 156 6.94 -6.71 -13.07
N GLN A 157 6.14 -6.18 -12.13
CA GLN A 157 6.31 -4.88 -11.49
C GLN A 157 6.27 -3.69 -12.47
N ILE A 158 5.67 -3.86 -13.65
CA ILE A 158 5.60 -2.85 -14.71
C ILE A 158 4.91 -1.59 -14.19
N SER A 159 3.75 -1.72 -13.55
CA SER A 159 3.00 -0.58 -13.02
C SER A 159 3.75 0.14 -11.90
N LYS A 160 4.48 -0.59 -11.04
CA LYS A 160 5.31 0.03 -9.99
C LYS A 160 6.36 0.96 -10.59
N VAL A 161 7.02 0.54 -11.67
CA VAL A 161 8.03 1.35 -12.38
C VAL A 161 7.37 2.54 -13.10
N ARG A 162 6.33 2.28 -13.88
CA ARG A 162 5.61 3.31 -14.66
C ARG A 162 5.02 4.42 -13.80
N ASN A 163 4.60 4.09 -12.56
CA ASN A 163 4.09 5.07 -11.60
C ASN A 163 5.06 6.24 -11.35
N ASN A 164 6.38 6.03 -11.40
CA ASN A 164 7.35 7.12 -11.27
C ASN A 164 7.80 7.68 -12.64
N GLU A 165 7.96 6.83 -13.66
CA GLU A 165 8.44 7.25 -14.98
C GLU A 165 7.58 8.35 -15.60
N VAL A 166 6.25 8.29 -15.40
CA VAL A 166 5.33 9.31 -15.91
C VAL A 166 5.67 10.72 -15.41
N TYR A 167 6.10 10.87 -14.15
CA TYR A 167 6.47 12.17 -13.62
C TYR A 167 7.75 12.70 -14.28
N ARG A 168 8.69 11.81 -14.63
CA ARG A 168 9.95 12.17 -15.29
C ARG A 168 9.73 12.67 -16.72
N ALA A 169 8.67 12.22 -17.38
CA ALA A 169 8.28 12.70 -18.71
C ALA A 169 7.72 14.14 -18.70
N ILE A 170 7.34 14.67 -17.54
CA ILE A 170 6.77 16.02 -17.40
C ILE A 170 7.87 16.99 -16.96
N SER A 171 8.07 18.06 -17.73
CA SER A 171 9.06 19.11 -17.42
C SER A 171 8.43 20.25 -16.63
N MET A 172 9.21 20.83 -15.71
CA MET A 172 8.82 22.05 -14.99
C MET A 172 9.14 23.28 -15.84
N ARG A 173 8.26 24.28 -15.86
CA ARG A 173 8.49 25.57 -16.53
C ARG A 173 8.90 26.61 -15.52
N GLN A 174 10.22 26.79 -15.39
CA GLN A 174 10.79 27.80 -14.49
C GLN A 174 10.29 29.20 -14.85
N ARG A 175 10.06 30.03 -13.83
CA ARG A 175 9.68 31.45 -13.99
C ARG A 175 10.77 32.35 -13.40
N VAL A 176 11.10 33.40 -14.13
CA VAL A 176 12.11 34.40 -13.72
C VAL A 176 11.42 35.71 -13.34
N LEU A 177 12.10 36.53 -12.54
CA LEU A 177 11.60 37.85 -12.09
C LEU A 177 10.26 37.79 -11.31
N VAL A 178 10.02 36.70 -10.57
CA VAL A 178 8.87 36.55 -9.66
C VAL A 178 9.37 36.58 -8.22
N ASN A 179 8.73 37.37 -7.36
CA ASN A 179 9.07 37.39 -5.93
C ASN A 179 8.53 36.11 -5.25
N VAL A 180 9.44 35.23 -4.85
CA VAL A 180 9.14 33.93 -4.22
C VAL A 180 9.71 33.81 -2.80
N ARG A 181 9.82 34.94 -2.09
CA ARG A 181 10.28 34.94 -0.69
C ARG A 181 9.36 34.12 0.21
N ALA A 182 8.05 34.23 0.00
CA ALA A 182 7.04 33.41 0.67
C ALA A 182 6.99 32.00 0.08
N ASN A 183 6.73 31.01 0.92
CA ASN A 183 6.51 29.62 0.53
C ASN A 183 5.54 28.98 1.53
N ASP A 184 4.27 28.93 1.16
CA ASP A 184 3.20 28.35 1.94
C ASP A 184 2.76 27.00 1.32
N GLN A 185 3.10 25.92 2.02
CA GLN A 185 2.72 24.56 1.61
C GLN A 185 1.40 24.11 2.26
N SER A 186 0.74 24.95 3.04
CA SER A 186 -0.51 24.58 3.70
C SER A 186 -1.63 24.35 2.69
N THR A 187 -2.53 23.45 3.06
CA THR A 187 -3.76 23.13 2.32
C THR A 187 -4.79 22.59 3.32
N SER A 188 -5.84 21.93 2.84
CA SER A 188 -6.74 21.17 3.69
C SER A 188 -7.20 19.90 3.00
N PHE A 189 -7.60 18.91 3.78
CA PHE A 189 -8.27 17.70 3.30
C PHE A 189 -9.65 17.63 3.94
N LEU A 190 -10.70 17.55 3.11
CA LEU A 190 -12.09 17.52 3.57
C LEU A 190 -12.44 18.66 4.55
N GLY A 191 -11.86 19.84 4.34
CA GLY A 191 -12.02 21.03 5.20
C GLY A 191 -11.12 21.10 6.44
N HIS A 192 -10.31 20.06 6.73
CA HIS A 192 -9.35 20.07 7.83
C HIS A 192 -7.98 20.59 7.39
N ALA A 193 -7.52 21.67 8.02
CA ALA A 193 -6.25 22.31 7.67
C ALA A 193 -5.04 21.39 7.95
N VAL A 194 -4.07 21.42 7.05
CA VAL A 194 -2.77 20.71 7.15
C VAL A 194 -1.65 21.63 6.71
N SER A 195 -0.42 21.37 7.16
CA SER A 195 0.74 22.22 6.86
C SER A 195 1.51 21.80 5.61
N THR A 196 1.15 20.66 5.01
CA THR A 196 1.79 20.11 3.82
C THR A 196 0.75 19.42 2.93
N PRO A 197 0.94 19.40 1.59
CA PRO A 197 0.07 18.63 0.69
C PRO A 197 0.40 17.13 0.67
N VAL A 198 1.46 16.71 1.37
CA VAL A 198 1.88 15.31 1.46
C VAL A 198 1.13 14.63 2.60
N PHE A 199 0.54 13.47 2.34
CA PHE A 199 -0.07 12.63 3.37
C PHE A 199 0.54 11.23 3.37
N VAL A 200 0.47 10.56 4.52
CA VAL A 200 0.84 9.15 4.60
C VAL A 200 -0.31 8.31 4.07
N ALA A 201 -0.07 7.63 2.94
CA ALA A 201 -1.04 6.72 2.33
C ALA A 201 -1.15 5.43 3.15
N PRO A 202 -2.31 4.74 3.15
CA PRO A 202 -2.50 3.56 3.98
C PRO A 202 -1.57 2.44 3.51
N ALA A 203 -0.66 2.04 4.39
CA ALA A 203 0.24 0.92 4.20
C ALA A 203 0.31 0.12 5.50
N ALA A 204 0.12 -1.19 5.37
CA ALA A 204 -0.01 -2.11 6.50
C ALA A 204 1.35 -2.61 7.01
N MET A 205 1.33 -3.14 8.25
CA MET A 205 2.43 -3.89 8.87
C MET A 205 3.70 -3.09 9.14
N ALA A 206 3.59 -1.85 9.58
CA ALA A 206 4.74 -0.97 9.78
C ALA A 206 5.78 -1.51 10.78
N ARG A 207 5.36 -2.33 11.75
CA ARG A 207 6.26 -2.99 12.72
C ARG A 207 7.22 -4.00 12.08
N LEU A 208 6.99 -4.44 10.84
CA LEU A 208 8.00 -5.19 10.06
C LEU A 208 9.24 -4.34 9.77
N ALA A 209 9.12 -3.00 9.75
CA ALA A 209 10.26 -2.11 9.54
C ALA A 209 10.98 -1.78 10.86
N HIS A 210 10.20 -1.43 11.88
CA HIS A 210 10.71 -0.92 13.14
C HIS A 210 9.63 -1.01 14.24
N PRO A 211 9.99 -1.29 15.52
CA PRO A 211 9.02 -1.39 16.62
C PRO A 211 8.12 -0.17 16.82
N ASP A 212 8.59 1.02 16.43
CA ASP A 212 7.80 2.26 16.44
C ASP A 212 6.47 2.15 15.69
N GLY A 213 6.41 1.31 14.65
CA GLY A 213 5.20 0.99 13.90
C GLY A 213 4.44 2.20 13.35
N GLU A 214 3.13 2.03 13.18
CA GLU A 214 2.24 3.07 12.68
C GLU A 214 2.16 4.28 13.64
N ALA A 215 2.31 4.08 14.95
CA ALA A 215 2.34 5.17 15.93
C ALA A 215 3.57 6.08 15.73
N GLY A 216 4.74 5.52 15.39
CA GLY A 216 5.92 6.31 15.04
C GLY A 216 5.75 7.15 13.78
N ILE A 217 5.09 6.58 12.76
CA ILE A 217 4.70 7.32 11.56
C ILE A 217 3.76 8.47 11.92
N ALA A 218 2.76 8.21 12.78
CA ALA A 218 1.81 9.23 13.22
C ALA A 218 2.51 10.37 13.99
N ARG A 219 3.43 10.07 14.91
CA ARG A 219 4.22 11.08 15.64
C ARG A 219 5.10 11.91 14.70
N ALA A 220 5.75 11.28 13.73
CA ALA A 220 6.51 12.00 12.70
C ALA A 220 5.60 12.91 11.88
N ALA A 221 4.48 12.40 11.38
CA ALA A 221 3.51 13.17 10.58
C ALA A 221 2.96 14.39 11.35
N ALA A 222 2.73 14.26 12.66
CA ALA A 222 2.27 15.35 13.53
C ALA A 222 3.21 16.56 13.48
N ARG A 223 4.53 16.35 13.50
CA ARG A 223 5.54 17.42 13.48
C ARG A 223 5.51 18.24 12.19
N PHE A 224 5.06 17.65 11.09
CA PHE A 224 4.97 18.30 9.78
C PHE A 224 3.55 18.72 9.44
N GLY A 225 2.59 18.56 10.37
CA GLY A 225 1.17 18.84 10.13
C GLY A 225 0.60 18.04 8.96
N ALA A 226 1.08 16.81 8.76
CA ALA A 226 0.66 15.92 7.69
C ALA A 226 -0.52 15.04 8.13
N MET A 227 -1.40 14.70 7.19
CA MET A 227 -2.47 13.72 7.40
C MET A 227 -1.91 12.29 7.37
N THR A 228 -2.46 11.40 8.20
CA THR A 228 -2.15 9.97 8.18
C THR A 228 -3.41 9.16 7.86
N VAL A 229 -3.40 8.42 6.75
CA VAL A 229 -4.44 7.43 6.45
C VAL A 229 -3.97 6.08 6.95
N VAL A 230 -4.64 5.54 7.97
CA VAL A 230 -4.26 4.31 8.65
C VAL A 230 -4.86 3.11 7.93
N SER A 231 -4.07 2.06 7.70
CA SER A 231 -4.57 0.83 7.07
C SER A 231 -5.46 0.03 8.01
N ASN A 232 -6.51 -0.60 7.48
CA ASN A 232 -7.30 -1.59 8.22
C ASN A 232 -6.45 -2.73 8.81
N ASN A 233 -5.34 -3.04 8.13
CA ASN A 233 -4.43 -4.12 8.46
C ASN A 233 -3.13 -3.59 9.07
N ALA A 234 -3.19 -2.47 9.80
CA ALA A 234 -2.05 -1.96 10.56
C ALA A 234 -1.56 -3.00 11.58
N SER A 235 -0.26 -2.97 11.89
CA SER A 235 0.34 -3.80 12.96
C SER A 235 0.08 -3.27 14.37
N MET A 236 -0.74 -2.22 14.51
CA MET A 236 -1.12 -1.59 15.76
C MET A 236 -2.63 -1.29 15.74
N THR A 237 -3.25 -1.26 16.91
CA THR A 237 -4.68 -0.92 17.04
C THR A 237 -4.95 0.55 16.72
N PRO A 238 -6.19 0.94 16.34
CA PRO A 238 -6.55 2.34 16.12
C PRO A 238 -6.16 3.26 17.29
N GLU A 239 -6.41 2.83 18.52
CA GLU A 239 -6.15 3.58 19.75
C GLU A 239 -4.66 3.79 19.97
N GLN A 240 -3.84 2.75 19.81
CA GLN A 240 -2.38 2.85 19.94
C GLN A 240 -1.76 3.81 18.92
N ILE A 241 -2.35 3.91 17.72
CA ILE A 241 -1.83 4.77 16.65
C ILE A 241 -2.09 6.26 16.94
N VAL A 242 -3.25 6.58 17.53
CA VAL A 242 -3.64 7.96 17.85
C VAL A 242 -3.26 8.37 19.29
N GLU A 243 -2.67 7.46 20.07
CA GLU A 243 -2.24 7.74 21.43
C GLU A 243 -1.26 8.93 21.46
N GLY A 244 -1.61 9.95 22.24
CA GLY A 244 -0.81 11.17 22.36
C GLY A 244 -0.82 12.08 21.13
N ALA A 245 -1.68 11.82 20.13
CA ALA A 245 -1.84 12.69 18.97
C ALA A 245 -2.28 14.11 19.40
N PRO A 246 -1.59 15.18 18.99
CA PRO A 246 -1.99 16.54 19.31
C PRO A 246 -3.36 16.88 18.73
N ALA A 247 -4.07 17.79 19.40
CA ALA A 247 -5.34 18.31 18.92
C ALA A 247 -5.21 18.87 17.50
N GLY A 248 -6.10 18.43 16.61
CA GLY A 248 -6.11 18.84 15.20
C GLY A 248 -5.28 17.97 14.27
N GLN A 249 -4.50 16.99 14.76
CA GLN A 249 -3.88 16.01 13.87
C GLN A 249 -4.96 15.21 13.12
N LEU A 250 -4.79 15.08 11.81
CA LEU A 250 -5.80 14.53 10.91
C LEU A 250 -5.53 13.06 10.58
N PHE A 251 -6.48 12.19 10.91
CA PHE A 251 -6.45 10.78 10.56
C PHE A 251 -7.62 10.39 9.65
N GLY A 252 -7.35 9.50 8.71
CA GLY A 252 -8.36 8.73 7.98
C GLY A 252 -8.23 7.25 8.29
N TRP A 253 -9.33 6.51 8.35
CA TRP A 253 -9.29 5.06 8.50
C TRP A 253 -9.57 4.38 7.17
N GLN A 254 -8.60 3.65 6.64
CA GLN A 254 -8.80 2.82 5.47
C GLN A 254 -9.52 1.53 5.85
N VAL A 255 -10.53 1.15 5.07
CA VAL A 255 -11.31 -0.07 5.28
C VAL A 255 -11.18 -1.02 4.09
N TYR A 256 -11.05 -2.30 4.40
CA TYR A 256 -11.35 -3.40 3.48
C TYR A 256 -12.64 -4.04 3.95
N VAL A 257 -13.67 -4.02 3.11
CA VAL A 257 -14.91 -4.73 3.42
C VAL A 257 -14.60 -6.23 3.39
N GLN A 258 -14.95 -6.93 4.47
CA GLN A 258 -14.72 -8.36 4.62
C GLN A 258 -15.98 -9.14 4.24
N ASP A 259 -15.84 -10.36 3.71
CA ASP A 259 -16.98 -11.27 3.44
C ASP A 259 -17.86 -11.41 4.69
N ALA A 260 -17.22 -11.59 5.85
CA ALA A 260 -17.87 -11.46 7.15
C ALA A 260 -18.13 -9.99 7.48
N ARG A 261 -19.20 -9.42 6.92
CA ARG A 261 -19.58 -7.99 7.05
C ARG A 261 -19.64 -7.49 8.49
N ASP A 262 -20.01 -8.35 9.44
CA ASP A 262 -20.06 -8.00 10.87
C ASP A 262 -18.69 -7.59 11.43
N LYS A 263 -17.59 -8.16 10.92
CA LYS A 263 -16.22 -7.75 11.30
C LYS A 263 -15.93 -6.32 10.85
N THR A 264 -16.30 -5.98 9.61
CA THR A 264 -16.16 -4.61 9.11
C THR A 264 -17.06 -3.66 9.90
N ALA A 265 -18.31 -4.04 10.20
CA ALA A 265 -19.22 -3.24 11.01
C ALA A 265 -18.68 -2.99 12.44
N ALA A 266 -18.05 -3.99 13.06
CA ALA A 266 -17.42 -3.84 14.37
C ALA A 266 -16.24 -2.86 14.34
N MET A 267 -15.38 -2.94 13.32
CA MET A 267 -14.28 -2.00 13.14
C MET A 267 -14.80 -0.57 12.89
N LEU A 268 -15.83 -0.40 12.07
CA LEU A 268 -16.45 0.91 11.84
C LEU A 268 -17.00 1.51 13.13
N ARG A 269 -17.64 0.71 14.01
CA ARG A 269 -18.07 1.18 15.34
C ARG A 269 -16.89 1.64 16.20
N ARG A 270 -15.78 0.90 16.19
CA ARG A 270 -14.55 1.27 16.93
C ARG A 270 -13.96 2.58 16.42
N VAL A 271 -13.82 2.74 15.10
CA VAL A 271 -13.32 3.97 14.47
C VAL A 271 -14.26 5.16 14.71
N ASN A 272 -15.58 4.95 14.63
CA ASN A 272 -16.57 5.99 14.92
C ASN A 272 -16.50 6.48 16.38
N ALA A 273 -16.07 5.64 17.32
CA ALA A 273 -15.86 6.02 18.71
C ALA A 273 -14.62 6.92 18.90
N LEU A 274 -13.70 6.93 17.93
CA LEU A 274 -12.48 7.74 17.88
C LEU A 274 -12.59 8.89 16.86
N ARG A 275 -13.81 9.38 16.60
CA ARG A 275 -14.12 10.41 15.59
C ARG A 275 -13.49 11.78 15.88
N GLU A 276 -13.00 12.00 17.09
CA GLU A 276 -12.15 13.13 17.45
C GLU A 276 -10.81 13.11 16.70
N HIS A 277 -10.30 11.92 16.34
CA HIS A 277 -9.09 11.72 15.55
C HIS A 277 -9.39 11.33 14.09
N TYR A 278 -10.20 10.29 13.89
CA TYR A 278 -10.52 9.76 12.56
C TYR A 278 -11.68 10.53 11.92
N LYS A 279 -11.39 11.27 10.84
CA LYS A 279 -12.34 12.21 10.22
C LYS A 279 -13.02 11.70 8.96
N PHE A 280 -12.59 10.56 8.43
CA PHE A 280 -13.18 9.97 7.22
C PHE A 280 -12.86 8.47 7.11
N ILE A 281 -13.68 7.77 6.33
CA ILE A 281 -13.44 6.39 5.92
C ILE A 281 -12.88 6.37 4.50
N CYS A 282 -11.74 5.72 4.33
CA CYS A 282 -11.09 5.49 3.04
C CYS A 282 -11.41 4.06 2.55
N LEU A 283 -12.37 3.92 1.65
CA LEU A 283 -12.78 2.63 1.10
C LEU A 283 -11.85 2.23 -0.05
N THR A 284 -11.04 1.18 0.15
CA THR A 284 -10.14 0.66 -0.89
C THR A 284 -10.90 -0.27 -1.82
N LEU A 285 -10.82 -0.02 -3.13
CA LEU A 285 -11.56 -0.74 -4.19
C LEU A 285 -10.65 -1.42 -5.23
N ASP A 286 -9.36 -1.13 -5.25
CA ASP A 286 -8.41 -1.62 -6.27
C ASP A 286 -7.83 -3.02 -6.01
N ALA A 287 -8.23 -3.68 -4.92
CA ALA A 287 -7.72 -4.99 -4.53
C ALA A 287 -8.84 -5.95 -4.04
N PRO A 288 -9.88 -6.21 -4.86
CA PRO A 288 -10.90 -7.22 -4.54
C PRO A 288 -10.30 -8.64 -4.49
N THR A 289 -9.16 -8.84 -5.16
CA THR A 289 -8.32 -10.02 -5.07
C THR A 289 -6.88 -9.61 -4.80
N PRO A 290 -6.09 -10.40 -4.05
CA PRO A 290 -4.68 -10.10 -3.83
C PRO A 290 -3.90 -10.10 -5.16
N GLY A 291 -3.08 -9.08 -5.38
CA GLY A 291 -2.08 -9.11 -6.45
C GLY A 291 -1.00 -10.16 -6.17
N LYS A 292 -0.46 -10.78 -7.22
CA LYS A 292 0.57 -11.82 -7.13
C LYS A 292 1.95 -11.18 -6.97
N ARG A 293 2.52 -11.24 -5.78
CA ARG A 293 3.76 -10.51 -5.43
C ARG A 293 4.91 -11.47 -5.29
N GLU A 294 5.55 -11.79 -6.41
CA GLU A 294 6.47 -12.93 -6.51
C GLU A 294 7.67 -12.86 -5.55
N LEU A 295 8.21 -11.66 -5.30
CA LEU A 295 9.31 -11.48 -4.35
C LEU A 295 8.87 -11.77 -2.90
N ASP A 296 7.65 -11.37 -2.52
CA ASP A 296 7.06 -11.64 -1.20
C ASP A 296 6.72 -13.13 -1.04
N GLU A 297 6.14 -13.74 -2.06
CA GLU A 297 5.80 -15.16 -2.07
C GLU A 297 7.05 -16.06 -1.99
N ARG A 298 8.14 -15.69 -2.68
CA ARG A 298 9.40 -16.45 -2.66
C ARG A 298 10.04 -16.49 -1.28
N GLY A 299 9.89 -15.44 -0.47
CA GLY A 299 10.41 -15.39 0.90
C GLY A 299 9.89 -16.53 1.78
N ASN A 300 8.66 -16.98 1.53
CA ASN A 300 8.03 -18.06 2.30
C ASN A 300 8.27 -19.46 1.71
N LEU A 301 8.66 -19.56 0.44
CA LEU A 301 9.04 -20.85 -0.18
C LEU A 301 10.34 -21.43 0.41
N GLY A 302 11.26 -20.57 0.86
CA GLY A 302 12.53 -21.01 1.47
C GLY A 302 12.40 -21.62 2.88
N ARG A 303 11.32 -21.29 3.61
CA ARG A 303 11.06 -21.78 4.98
C ARG A 303 10.06 -22.94 5.03
N ALA A 304 9.24 -23.10 4.00
CA ALA A 304 8.28 -24.19 3.88
C ALA A 304 8.99 -25.49 3.47
N GLY A 305 9.68 -26.14 4.41
CA GLY A 305 10.18 -27.51 4.27
C GLY A 305 9.02 -28.51 4.07
N GLY A 306 8.51 -28.61 2.83
CA GLY A 306 7.56 -29.65 2.42
C GLY A 306 6.07 -29.37 2.66
N VAL A 307 5.65 -28.17 3.10
CA VAL A 307 4.23 -27.86 3.31
C VAL A 307 3.49 -27.73 1.97
N ARG A 308 2.64 -28.72 1.68
CA ARG A 308 1.76 -28.75 0.50
C ARG A 308 0.48 -27.94 0.77
N VAL A 309 0.09 -27.09 -0.16
CA VAL A 309 -1.01 -26.11 0.00
C VAL A 309 -2.24 -26.51 -0.79
N ALA A 310 -3.33 -26.88 -0.13
CA ALA A 310 -4.62 -27.10 -0.78
C ALA A 310 -5.04 -25.85 -1.58
N ALA A 311 -5.50 -26.04 -2.82
CA ALA A 311 -5.96 -24.93 -3.65
C ALA A 311 -7.10 -24.18 -2.96
N ALA A 312 -7.01 -22.85 -2.93
CA ALA A 312 -8.07 -22.02 -2.37
C ALA A 312 -9.40 -22.29 -3.10
N GLY A 313 -10.42 -22.68 -2.33
CA GLY A 313 -11.83 -22.54 -2.73
C GLY A 313 -12.41 -23.50 -3.77
N ASN A 314 -11.64 -24.38 -4.42
CA ASN A 314 -12.17 -25.33 -5.40
C ASN A 314 -12.08 -26.78 -4.89
N PRO A 315 -13.22 -27.45 -4.61
CA PRO A 315 -13.23 -28.88 -4.34
C PRO A 315 -12.61 -29.64 -5.52
N GLY A 316 -11.54 -30.40 -5.27
CA GLY A 316 -10.91 -31.27 -6.29
C GLY A 316 -9.60 -30.77 -6.92
N VAL A 317 -9.04 -29.63 -6.50
CA VAL A 317 -7.72 -29.19 -6.98
C VAL A 317 -6.63 -29.58 -5.97
N GLU A 318 -5.65 -30.36 -6.44
CA GLU A 318 -4.55 -30.87 -5.62
C GLU A 318 -3.75 -29.77 -4.92
N ALA A 319 -3.24 -30.12 -3.73
CA ALA A 319 -2.42 -29.23 -2.94
C ALA A 319 -1.07 -28.94 -3.64
N ARG A 320 -0.82 -27.68 -4.02
CA ARG A 320 0.44 -27.24 -4.63
C ARG A 320 1.41 -26.73 -3.56
N PRO A 321 2.73 -26.93 -3.66
CA PRO A 321 3.67 -26.36 -2.68
C PRO A 321 3.64 -24.81 -2.71
N GLY A 322 3.61 -24.16 -1.53
CA GLY A 322 3.84 -22.71 -1.36
C GLY A 322 2.84 -21.94 -0.48
N GLY A 323 3.30 -21.43 0.67
CA GLY A 323 2.47 -20.80 1.73
C GLY A 323 1.96 -19.38 1.49
N GLY A 324 2.12 -18.84 0.27
CA GLY A 324 1.78 -17.45 -0.06
C GLY A 324 2.68 -16.41 0.62
N GLY A 325 2.73 -15.19 0.12
CA GLY A 325 3.45 -14.06 0.76
C GLY A 325 2.60 -13.37 1.85
N VAL A 326 3.20 -12.46 2.61
CA VAL A 326 2.49 -11.67 3.65
C VAL A 326 1.27 -10.95 3.08
N GLY A 327 1.34 -10.48 1.83
CA GLY A 327 0.21 -9.75 1.21
C GLY A 327 -0.97 -10.63 0.95
N GLN A 328 -0.76 -11.81 0.39
CA GLN A 328 -1.84 -12.74 0.10
C GLN A 328 -2.62 -13.09 1.37
N GLN A 329 -1.93 -13.19 2.51
CA GLN A 329 -2.52 -13.45 3.82
C GLN A 329 -3.39 -12.28 4.30
N LEU A 330 -2.94 -11.04 4.15
CA LEU A 330 -3.67 -9.84 4.58
C LEU A 330 -4.96 -9.59 3.80
N PHE A 331 -5.09 -10.13 2.58
CA PHE A 331 -6.28 -10.02 1.75
C PHE A 331 -7.25 -11.18 1.91
N HIS A 332 -6.89 -12.21 2.69
CA HIS A 332 -7.78 -13.36 2.94
C HIS A 332 -9.09 -12.91 3.61
N GLY A 333 -10.24 -13.24 3.00
CA GLY A 333 -11.57 -12.83 3.47
C GLY A 333 -12.01 -11.42 3.06
N THR A 334 -11.21 -10.72 2.25
CA THR A 334 -11.62 -9.45 1.63
C THR A 334 -12.68 -9.72 0.57
N ALA A 335 -13.73 -8.90 0.58
CA ALA A 335 -14.88 -9.10 -0.28
C ALA A 335 -14.60 -8.68 -1.73
N ALA A 336 -14.91 -9.59 -2.66
CA ALA A 336 -14.78 -9.37 -4.09
C ALA A 336 -16.10 -8.97 -4.78
N ASP A 337 -17.18 -8.83 -4.02
CA ASP A 337 -18.56 -8.60 -4.48
C ASP A 337 -19.01 -7.14 -4.32
N LEU A 338 -18.10 -6.21 -4.05
CA LEU A 338 -18.46 -4.81 -3.81
C LEU A 338 -19.00 -4.15 -5.08
N THR A 339 -20.19 -3.58 -4.99
CA THR A 339 -20.84 -2.81 -6.07
C THR A 339 -21.17 -1.38 -5.64
N TRP A 340 -21.30 -0.47 -6.61
CA TRP A 340 -21.79 0.90 -6.38
C TRP A 340 -23.18 0.94 -5.72
N ALA A 341 -24.06 0.01 -6.10
CA ALA A 341 -25.46 -0.01 -5.69
C ALA A 341 -25.64 -0.44 -4.23
N GLU A 342 -24.82 -1.36 -3.73
CA GLU A 342 -25.00 -1.95 -2.41
C GLU A 342 -23.98 -1.45 -1.38
N THR A 343 -22.72 -1.30 -1.78
CA THR A 343 -21.61 -1.05 -0.84
C THR A 343 -21.71 0.30 -0.17
N LEU A 344 -21.99 1.36 -0.94
CA LEU A 344 -22.03 2.72 -0.39
C LEU A 344 -23.27 2.95 0.51
N PRO A 345 -24.49 2.52 0.15
CA PRO A 345 -25.62 2.54 1.09
C PRO A 345 -25.36 1.73 2.36
N TRP A 346 -24.75 0.55 2.24
CA TRP A 346 -24.39 -0.26 3.40
C TRP A 346 -23.36 0.45 4.29
N LEU A 347 -22.35 1.09 3.72
CA LEU A 347 -21.34 1.83 4.48
C LEU A 347 -21.94 3.03 5.21
N ALA A 348 -22.80 3.82 4.55
CA ALA A 348 -23.52 4.93 5.19
C ALA A 348 -24.45 4.49 6.32
N ALA A 349 -24.96 3.26 6.31
CA ALA A 349 -25.74 2.75 7.44
C ALA A 349 -24.87 2.51 8.70
N HIS A 350 -23.54 2.44 8.56
CA HIS A 350 -22.60 2.14 9.64
C HIS A 350 -21.74 3.33 10.06
N THR A 351 -21.71 4.42 9.31
CA THR A 351 -20.93 5.62 9.64
C THR A 351 -21.51 6.88 8.97
N ASP A 352 -21.43 8.00 9.69
CA ASP A 352 -21.74 9.35 9.22
C ASP A 352 -20.49 10.11 8.75
N LEU A 353 -19.30 9.50 8.87
CA LEU A 353 -18.05 10.09 8.40
C LEU A 353 -18.02 10.18 6.86
N PRO A 354 -17.39 11.23 6.31
CA PRO A 354 -17.11 11.34 4.88
C PRO A 354 -16.47 10.07 4.30
N ILE A 355 -16.88 9.70 3.09
CA ILE A 355 -16.28 8.58 2.36
C ILE A 355 -15.27 9.11 1.34
N VAL A 356 -14.09 8.48 1.33
CA VAL A 356 -13.04 8.65 0.34
C VAL A 356 -12.86 7.34 -0.40
N LEU A 357 -12.98 7.33 -1.73
CA LEU A 357 -12.78 6.11 -2.53
C LEU A 357 -11.32 6.01 -2.96
N LYS A 358 -10.62 4.96 -2.56
CA LYS A 358 -9.23 4.71 -2.95
C LYS A 358 -9.15 3.61 -3.99
N GLY A 359 -8.32 3.83 -5.01
CA GLY A 359 -8.10 2.83 -6.07
C GLY A 359 -8.84 3.15 -7.37
N VAL A 360 -9.33 4.38 -7.52
CA VAL A 360 -9.99 4.85 -8.74
C VAL A 360 -8.93 4.98 -9.84
N GLN A 361 -9.13 4.26 -10.95
CA GLN A 361 -8.14 4.16 -12.04
C GLN A 361 -8.68 4.64 -13.39
N ALA A 362 -9.97 4.98 -13.48
CA ALA A 362 -10.64 5.47 -14.67
C ALA A 362 -11.43 6.76 -14.38
N HIS A 363 -11.53 7.64 -15.38
CA HIS A 363 -12.25 8.92 -15.23
C HIS A 363 -13.77 8.73 -15.16
N GLU A 364 -14.30 7.64 -15.70
CA GLU A 364 -15.71 7.25 -15.62
C GLU A 364 -16.12 6.96 -14.18
N ASP A 365 -15.30 6.23 -13.43
CA ASP A 365 -15.55 5.94 -12.01
C ASP A 365 -15.48 7.22 -11.15
N ALA A 366 -14.54 8.12 -11.47
CA ALA A 366 -14.46 9.42 -10.82
C ALA A 366 -15.71 10.28 -11.08
N TYR A 367 -16.22 10.27 -12.31
CA TYR A 367 -17.46 10.95 -12.69
C TYR A 367 -18.68 10.36 -11.99
N LEU A 368 -18.80 9.03 -11.92
CA LEU A 368 -19.86 8.34 -11.18
C LEU A 368 -19.84 8.68 -9.69
N ALA A 369 -18.66 8.63 -9.07
CA ALA A 369 -18.48 9.02 -7.66
C ALA A 369 -19.00 10.43 -7.39
N MET A 370 -18.63 11.40 -8.24
CA MET A 370 -19.04 12.80 -8.11
C MET A 370 -20.55 12.98 -8.32
N ARG A 371 -21.10 12.38 -9.39
CA ARG A 371 -22.46 12.67 -9.85
C ARG A 371 -23.53 11.94 -9.06
N CYS A 372 -23.28 10.67 -8.71
CA CYS A 372 -24.30 9.76 -8.21
C CYS A 372 -24.23 9.51 -6.70
N HIS A 373 -23.11 9.85 -6.05
CA HIS A 373 -22.85 9.44 -4.67
C HIS A 373 -22.45 10.62 -3.77
N PRO A 374 -23.41 11.40 -3.25
CA PRO A 374 -23.14 12.63 -2.49
C PRO A 374 -22.37 12.42 -1.17
N GLN A 375 -22.34 11.19 -0.66
CA GLN A 375 -21.55 10.79 0.51
C GLN A 375 -20.05 10.68 0.23
N VAL A 376 -19.65 10.50 -1.03
CA VAL A 376 -18.24 10.51 -1.45
C VAL A 376 -17.77 11.96 -1.50
N LYS A 377 -16.73 12.29 -0.74
CA LYS A 377 -16.18 13.66 -0.64
C LYS A 377 -14.80 13.80 -1.28
N ALA A 378 -14.09 12.70 -1.43
CA ALA A 378 -12.83 12.65 -2.16
C ALA A 378 -12.62 11.30 -2.85
N ILE A 379 -11.69 11.29 -3.80
CA ILE A 379 -11.16 10.06 -4.42
C ILE A 379 -9.64 10.06 -4.33
N ILE A 380 -9.04 8.89 -4.19
CA ILE A 380 -7.59 8.68 -4.33
C ILE A 380 -7.35 7.90 -5.61
N LEU A 381 -6.73 8.58 -6.58
CA LEU A 381 -6.22 7.95 -7.78
C LEU A 381 -5.03 7.08 -7.38
N SER A 382 -5.17 5.77 -7.56
CA SER A 382 -4.20 4.78 -7.06
C SER A 382 -4.35 3.48 -7.82
N ASN A 383 -3.22 2.82 -8.09
CA ASN A 383 -3.17 1.41 -8.52
C ASN A 383 -2.48 0.55 -7.44
N HIS A 384 -2.72 0.91 -6.18
CA HIS A 384 -2.11 0.28 -5.02
C HIS A 384 -0.56 0.31 -5.00
N GLY A 385 0.05 1.31 -5.63
CA GLY A 385 1.51 1.37 -5.79
C GLY A 385 2.09 0.23 -6.63
N GLY A 386 1.30 -0.26 -7.59
CA GLY A 386 1.62 -1.38 -8.48
C GLY A 386 1.47 -2.76 -7.85
N ARG A 387 0.68 -2.90 -6.78
CA ARG A 387 0.57 -4.14 -5.97
C ARG A 387 -0.71 -4.94 -6.18
N ALA A 388 -1.59 -4.48 -7.08
CA ALA A 388 -2.83 -5.15 -7.42
C ALA A 388 -2.79 -5.69 -8.85
N CYS A 389 -3.30 -4.94 -9.83
CA CYS A 389 -3.20 -5.28 -11.25
C CYS A 389 -1.88 -4.76 -11.83
N ASP A 390 -1.03 -5.64 -12.38
CA ASP A 390 0.13 -5.18 -13.15
C ASP A 390 -0.28 -4.75 -14.57
N THR A 391 0.51 -3.88 -15.19
CA THR A 391 0.18 -3.13 -16.41
C THR A 391 -0.94 -2.09 -16.29
N ALA A 392 -1.54 -1.92 -15.10
CA ALA A 392 -2.41 -0.80 -14.76
C ALA A 392 -1.74 0.57 -15.06
N PRO A 393 -2.51 1.57 -15.50
CA PRO A 393 -1.98 2.89 -15.81
C PRO A 393 -1.45 3.60 -14.56
N PRO A 394 -0.45 4.50 -14.69
CA PRO A 394 -0.07 5.39 -13.62
C PRO A 394 -1.25 6.27 -13.17
N PRO A 395 -1.46 6.49 -11.86
CA PRO A 395 -2.53 7.37 -11.37
C PRO A 395 -2.51 8.79 -11.95
N LEU A 396 -1.33 9.26 -12.38
CA LEU A 396 -1.20 10.56 -13.04
C LEU A 396 -1.89 10.59 -14.41
N HIS A 397 -1.95 9.47 -15.13
CA HIS A 397 -2.73 9.37 -16.37
C HIS A 397 -4.22 9.49 -16.08
N THR A 398 -4.74 8.83 -15.05
CA THR A 398 -6.14 8.98 -14.62
C THR A 398 -6.45 10.44 -14.26
N LEU A 399 -5.51 11.16 -13.62
CA LEU A 399 -5.68 12.60 -13.37
C LEU A 399 -5.78 13.40 -14.68
N LEU A 400 -4.95 13.09 -15.68
CA LEU A 400 -4.99 13.73 -16.99
C LEU A 400 -6.30 13.40 -17.74
N GLU A 401 -6.80 12.17 -17.64
CA GLU A 401 -8.10 11.78 -18.18
C GLU A 401 -9.23 12.57 -17.53
N ILE A 402 -9.26 12.68 -16.20
CA ILE A 402 -10.27 13.48 -15.50
C ILE A 402 -10.24 14.93 -15.99
N ARG A 403 -9.06 15.53 -16.11
CA ARG A 403 -8.90 16.90 -16.66
C ARG A 403 -9.46 17.05 -18.07
N LYS A 404 -9.35 16.01 -18.89
CA LYS A 404 -9.74 16.03 -20.30
C LYS A 404 -11.22 15.75 -20.51
N TYR A 405 -11.75 14.74 -19.82
CA TYR A 405 -13.06 14.15 -20.10
C TYR A 405 -14.14 14.56 -19.10
N CYS A 406 -13.79 14.85 -17.85
CA CYS A 406 -14.74 15.23 -16.79
C CYS A 406 -14.15 16.26 -15.79
N PRO A 407 -13.65 17.43 -16.26
CA PRO A 407 -12.95 18.40 -15.42
C PRO A 407 -13.77 18.94 -14.25
N GLU A 408 -15.10 18.87 -14.32
CA GLU A 408 -16.01 19.21 -13.22
C GLU A 408 -15.77 18.40 -11.94
N VAL A 409 -15.21 17.19 -12.04
CA VAL A 409 -14.81 16.37 -10.88
C VAL A 409 -13.84 17.15 -9.99
N LEU A 410 -12.87 17.87 -10.58
CA LEU A 410 -11.87 18.64 -9.85
C LEU A 410 -12.45 19.85 -9.10
N THR A 411 -13.70 20.21 -9.36
CA THR A 411 -14.39 21.32 -8.67
C THR A 411 -15.40 20.87 -7.63
N ARG A 412 -15.80 19.59 -7.66
CA ARG A 412 -16.88 19.04 -6.82
C ARG A 412 -16.40 17.96 -5.85
N LEU A 413 -15.31 17.28 -6.17
CA LEU A 413 -14.63 16.32 -5.29
C LEU A 413 -13.18 16.78 -5.06
N GLU A 414 -12.65 16.48 -3.89
CA GLU A 414 -11.19 16.52 -3.74
C GLU A 414 -10.59 15.29 -4.44
N VAL A 415 -9.64 15.52 -5.35
CA VAL A 415 -8.91 14.44 -6.03
C VAL A 415 -7.52 14.34 -5.41
N TRP A 416 -7.24 13.24 -4.74
CA TRP A 416 -5.94 12.91 -4.16
C TRP A 416 -5.26 11.89 -5.06
N ILE A 417 -3.95 11.75 -4.95
CA ILE A 417 -3.19 10.82 -5.78
C ILE A 417 -2.08 10.17 -4.97
N ASP A 418 -1.84 8.88 -5.17
CA ASP A 418 -0.64 8.20 -4.67
C ASP A 418 0.04 7.39 -5.78
N GLY A 419 1.12 6.68 -5.43
CA GLY A 419 1.83 5.78 -6.34
C GLY A 419 3.02 6.42 -7.04
N GLY A 420 4.22 5.87 -6.79
CA GLY A 420 5.44 6.24 -7.53
C GLY A 420 6.07 7.58 -7.16
N ILE A 421 5.62 8.26 -6.10
CA ILE A 421 6.20 9.53 -5.65
C ILE A 421 7.59 9.30 -5.06
N ARG A 422 8.60 10.01 -5.60
CA ARG A 422 10.00 9.91 -5.17
C ARG A 422 10.64 11.28 -4.88
N ARG A 423 10.10 12.36 -5.44
CA ARG A 423 10.63 13.72 -5.31
C ARG A 423 9.54 14.75 -5.02
N GLY A 424 9.91 15.87 -4.42
CA GLY A 424 9.04 17.04 -4.25
C GLY A 424 8.57 17.63 -5.59
N THR A 425 9.32 17.46 -6.67
CA THR A 425 8.85 17.83 -8.02
C THR A 425 7.72 16.93 -8.51
N ASP A 426 7.66 15.66 -8.12
CA ASP A 426 6.54 14.77 -8.43
C ASP A 426 5.26 15.28 -7.74
N VAL A 427 5.40 15.67 -6.46
CA VAL A 427 4.32 16.28 -5.67
C VAL A 427 3.82 17.55 -6.36
N VAL A 428 4.72 18.49 -6.69
CA VAL A 428 4.33 19.76 -7.32
C VAL A 428 3.69 19.54 -8.70
N LYS A 429 4.14 18.56 -9.49
CA LYS A 429 3.51 18.22 -10.79
C LYS A 429 2.07 17.75 -10.61
N ALA A 430 1.81 16.84 -9.68
CA ALA A 430 0.45 16.39 -9.38
C ALA A 430 -0.46 17.54 -8.94
N LEU A 431 0.03 18.43 -8.06
CA LEU A 431 -0.71 19.60 -7.58
C LEU A 431 -1.00 20.60 -8.70
N CYS A 432 -0.03 20.89 -9.58
CA CYS A 432 -0.24 21.71 -10.78
C CYS A 432 -1.33 21.15 -11.69
N LEU A 433 -1.51 19.82 -11.72
CA LEU A 433 -2.55 19.14 -12.50
C LEU A 433 -3.89 19.06 -11.76
N GLY A 434 -4.01 19.59 -10.56
CA GLY A 434 -5.28 19.70 -9.83
C GLY A 434 -5.51 18.62 -8.78
N ALA A 435 -4.51 17.79 -8.46
CA ALA A 435 -4.58 17.01 -7.23
C ALA A 435 -4.62 17.95 -6.02
N ARG A 436 -5.41 17.62 -5.00
CA ARG A 436 -5.48 18.34 -3.73
C ARG A 436 -4.30 18.02 -2.80
N GLY A 437 -3.82 16.79 -2.89
CA GLY A 437 -2.70 16.28 -2.09
C GLY A 437 -2.17 14.95 -2.62
N VAL A 438 -0.99 14.59 -2.13
CA VAL A 438 -0.18 13.50 -2.68
C VAL A 438 0.23 12.52 -1.58
N GLY A 439 -0.09 11.25 -1.78
CA GLY A 439 0.12 10.17 -0.82
C GLY A 439 1.47 9.49 -1.00
N VAL A 440 2.16 9.24 0.11
CA VAL A 440 3.38 8.41 0.16
C VAL A 440 3.14 7.16 0.99
N GLY A 441 3.35 5.98 0.39
CA GLY A 441 3.15 4.68 1.05
C GLY A 441 4.45 4.00 1.46
N ARG A 442 5.30 3.62 0.48
CA ARG A 442 6.60 2.99 0.77
C ARG A 442 7.57 3.90 1.52
N ALA A 443 7.57 5.20 1.22
CA ALA A 443 8.52 6.15 1.79
C ALA A 443 8.50 6.19 3.33
N PRO A 444 7.34 6.29 4.02
CA PRO A 444 7.32 6.24 5.49
C PRO A 444 7.74 4.87 6.05
N LEU A 445 7.42 3.76 5.37
CA LEU A 445 7.89 2.42 5.79
C LEU A 445 9.41 2.29 5.68
N TYR A 446 10.01 2.81 4.62
CA TYR A 446 11.46 2.87 4.48
C TYR A 446 12.08 3.86 5.48
N GLY A 447 11.42 4.99 5.75
CA GLY A 447 11.83 5.92 6.82
C GLY A 447 11.95 5.20 8.17
N LEU A 448 10.92 4.44 8.56
CA LEU A 448 10.97 3.58 9.75
C LEU A 448 12.15 2.60 9.69
N GLY A 449 12.33 1.91 8.55
CA GLY A 449 13.41 0.95 8.39
C GLY A 449 14.82 1.57 8.48
N ALA A 450 14.98 2.82 8.03
CA ALA A 450 16.24 3.54 8.05
C ALA A 450 16.61 4.04 9.46
N GLY A 451 15.63 4.40 10.30
CA GLY A 451 15.92 4.92 11.64
C GLY A 451 14.71 5.24 12.51
N GLY A 452 13.67 4.41 12.46
CA GLY A 452 12.44 4.59 13.23
C GLY A 452 11.73 5.90 12.90
N GLN A 453 11.11 6.52 13.91
CA GLN A 453 10.45 7.82 13.77
C GLN A 453 11.36 8.88 13.12
N ALA A 454 12.65 8.94 13.49
CA ALA A 454 13.58 9.94 12.95
C ALA A 454 13.81 9.79 11.45
N GLY A 455 13.78 8.57 10.90
CA GLY A 455 13.87 8.35 9.46
C GLY A 455 12.60 8.77 8.71
N VAL A 456 11.42 8.66 9.34
CA VAL A 456 10.15 9.20 8.78
C VAL A 456 10.15 10.72 8.81
N GLU A 457 10.64 11.33 9.88
CA GLU A 457 10.82 12.78 9.96
C GLU A 457 11.78 13.27 8.87
N ARG A 458 12.90 12.57 8.67
CA ARG A 458 13.85 12.87 7.60
C ARG A 458 13.20 12.83 6.21
N MET A 459 12.33 11.85 5.96
CA MET A 459 11.55 11.77 4.72
C MET A 459 10.70 13.04 4.49
N PHE A 460 10.01 13.52 5.53
CA PHE A 460 9.23 14.76 5.45
C PHE A 460 10.11 15.99 5.27
N GLU A 461 11.26 16.10 5.94
CA GLU A 461 12.21 17.21 5.75
C GLU A 461 12.67 17.31 4.29
N ILE A 462 13.05 16.18 3.69
CA ILE A 462 13.50 16.11 2.29
C ILE A 462 12.37 16.58 1.37
N LEU A 463 11.16 16.01 1.50
CA LEU A 463 10.03 16.38 0.65
C LEU A 463 9.63 17.84 0.84
N GLN A 464 9.58 18.35 2.08
CA GLN A 464 9.26 19.75 2.36
C GLN A 464 10.26 20.70 1.67
N ALA A 465 11.55 20.40 1.75
CA ALA A 465 12.61 21.19 1.12
C ALA A 465 12.56 21.12 -0.41
N GLU A 466 12.35 19.93 -0.98
CA GLU A 466 12.23 19.74 -2.43
C GLU A 466 10.98 20.42 -2.99
N ILE A 467 9.83 20.32 -2.31
CA ILE A 467 8.58 21.03 -2.68
C ILE A 467 8.80 22.54 -2.65
N ALA A 468 9.41 23.07 -1.58
CA ALA A 468 9.67 24.50 -1.45
C ALA A 468 10.54 25.02 -2.58
N THR A 469 11.58 24.26 -2.94
CA THR A 469 12.48 24.59 -4.04
C THR A 469 11.73 24.58 -5.37
N ALA A 470 10.97 23.52 -5.64
CA ALA A 470 10.21 23.38 -6.88
C ALA A 470 9.17 24.50 -7.05
N MET A 471 8.39 24.81 -6.01
CA MET A 471 7.40 25.91 -6.02
C MET A 471 8.06 27.26 -6.32
N ARG A 472 9.14 27.59 -5.62
CA ARG A 472 9.86 28.85 -5.85
C ARG A 472 10.42 28.96 -7.27
N LEU A 473 10.99 27.88 -7.80
CA LEU A 473 11.57 27.90 -9.15
C LEU A 473 10.51 28.08 -10.25
N ILE A 474 9.29 27.55 -10.07
CA ILE A 474 8.18 27.80 -11.00
C ILE A 474 7.42 29.10 -10.72
N GLY A 475 7.88 29.92 -9.78
CA GLY A 475 7.27 31.21 -9.46
C GLY A 475 6.02 31.13 -8.59
N ALA A 476 5.76 30.01 -7.90
CA ALA A 476 4.63 29.83 -7.01
C ALA A 476 5.03 30.07 -5.55
N ARG A 477 4.23 30.84 -4.83
CA ARG A 477 4.43 31.18 -3.41
C ARG A 477 3.56 30.35 -2.47
N SER A 478 2.50 29.75 -2.99
CA SER A 478 1.55 28.94 -2.23
C SER A 478 0.93 27.84 -3.08
N ILE A 479 0.41 26.78 -2.45
CA ILE A 479 -0.28 25.68 -3.16
C ILE A 479 -1.39 26.19 -4.10
N PRO A 480 -2.25 27.16 -3.71
CA PRO A 480 -3.28 27.70 -4.59
C PRO A 480 -2.76 28.43 -5.83
N GLU A 481 -1.47 28.72 -5.97
CA GLU A 481 -0.87 29.33 -7.18
C GLU A 481 -0.40 28.29 -8.21
N LEU A 482 -0.37 27.00 -7.86
CA LEU A 482 0.06 25.93 -8.75
C LEU A 482 -0.95 25.71 -9.90
N ARG A 483 -0.45 25.70 -11.14
CA ARG A 483 -1.27 25.64 -12.35
C ARG A 483 -0.65 24.72 -13.40
N PRO A 484 -1.45 24.13 -14.32
CA PRO A 484 -0.92 23.30 -15.39
C PRO A 484 0.07 24.05 -16.29
N SER A 485 -0.09 25.37 -16.44
CA SER A 485 0.80 26.21 -17.23
C SER A 485 2.24 26.28 -16.70
N ALA A 486 2.48 25.87 -15.44
CA ALA A 486 3.81 25.70 -14.86
C ALA A 486 4.49 24.40 -15.30
N LEU A 487 3.83 23.58 -16.12
CA LEU A 487 4.34 22.32 -16.64
C LEU A 487 4.45 22.40 -18.17
N LEU A 488 5.42 21.65 -18.70
CA LEU A 488 5.51 21.31 -20.10
C LEU A 488 5.33 19.80 -20.20
N ILE A 489 4.20 19.40 -20.79
CA ILE A 489 3.90 18.01 -21.12
C ILE A 489 4.13 17.93 -22.63
N VAL A 490 5.33 17.49 -23.03
CA VAL A 490 5.61 17.25 -24.44
C VAL A 490 5.16 15.83 -24.71
N ASP A 491 4.13 15.68 -25.51
CA ASP A 491 3.73 14.37 -25.98
C ASP A 491 4.03 14.29 -27.48
N ALA A 492 4.64 13.19 -27.91
CA ALA A 492 4.70 12.85 -29.33
C ALA A 492 3.31 12.44 -29.86
N CYS A 493 2.28 12.36 -29.00
CA CYS A 493 0.94 11.91 -29.36
C CYS A 493 -0.27 12.72 -28.80
N THR A 494 -0.08 13.85 -28.12
CA THR A 494 -1.23 14.72 -27.76
C THR A 494 -1.04 16.16 -28.24
N ASP A 495 -1.86 16.55 -29.21
CA ASP A 495 -2.07 17.93 -29.63
C ASP A 495 -2.78 18.70 -28.50
N LEU A 496 -2.00 19.50 -27.76
CA LEU A 496 -2.46 20.29 -26.61
C LEU A 496 -2.95 21.70 -26.99
N SER A 497 -3.20 21.99 -28.27
CA SER A 497 -3.81 23.25 -28.71
C SER A 497 -5.23 23.50 -28.15
N LEU A 498 -5.78 22.56 -27.37
CA LEU A 498 -7.12 22.64 -26.78
C LEU A 498 -7.14 22.96 -25.27
N LEU A 499 -5.99 23.10 -24.59
CA LEU A 499 -5.96 23.42 -23.15
C LEU A 499 -6.15 24.91 -22.80
N ASP A 500 -6.25 25.79 -23.80
CA ASP A 500 -6.33 27.26 -23.62
C ASP A 500 -7.74 27.85 -23.83
N ARG A 501 -8.81 27.05 -23.69
CA ARG A 501 -10.17 27.60 -23.73
C ARG A 501 -10.66 27.92 -22.31
N SER A 502 -10.48 29.18 -21.92
CA SER A 502 -11.21 29.77 -20.80
C SER A 502 -12.73 29.60 -21.01
N PRO A 503 -13.52 29.32 -19.96
CA PRO A 503 -14.95 29.14 -20.10
C PRO A 503 -15.61 30.50 -20.37
N THR A 504 -16.19 30.66 -21.55
CA THR A 504 -17.17 31.72 -21.81
C THR A 504 -18.56 31.25 -21.37
N PRO A 505 -19.38 32.11 -20.73
CA PRO A 505 -20.66 31.70 -20.18
C PRO A 505 -21.75 31.79 -21.25
N THR A 506 -22.22 30.66 -21.78
CA THR A 506 -23.52 30.58 -22.45
C THR A 506 -24.20 29.25 -22.14
N SER A 507 -25.28 29.33 -21.36
CA SER A 507 -26.22 28.25 -21.12
C SER A 507 -27.08 28.01 -22.36
N PRO A 508 -27.52 26.76 -22.58
CA PRO A 508 -28.96 26.58 -22.73
C PRO A 508 -29.51 25.45 -21.86
N GLN A 509 -30.72 25.69 -21.37
CA GLN A 509 -31.56 24.73 -20.64
C GLN A 509 -31.90 23.53 -21.53
N ILE A 510 -31.81 22.31 -20.98
CA ILE A 510 -32.49 21.14 -21.52
C ILE A 510 -33.28 20.50 -20.38
N SER A 511 -34.60 20.55 -20.51
CA SER A 511 -35.59 19.90 -19.67
C SER A 511 -35.92 18.51 -20.21
N GLY A 512 -36.00 17.51 -19.33
CA GLY A 512 -36.67 16.23 -19.57
C GLY A 512 -35.82 15.00 -19.28
N ASP A 513 -36.02 14.38 -18.11
CA ASP A 513 -35.49 13.07 -17.77
C ASP A 513 -36.42 11.96 -18.32
N PRO A 514 -35.89 10.92 -19.00
CA PRO A 514 -36.60 9.67 -19.17
C PRO A 514 -36.30 8.70 -18.00
N PRO A 515 -37.21 7.76 -17.70
CA PRO A 515 -37.08 6.87 -16.55
C PRO A 515 -36.02 5.80 -16.77
N TYR A 516 -35.35 5.46 -15.66
CA TYR A 516 -34.33 4.44 -15.51
C TYR A 516 -34.85 3.03 -15.82
N HIS A 517 -34.29 2.38 -16.84
CA HIS A 517 -34.22 0.91 -16.92
C HIS A 517 -32.95 0.48 -17.68
N GLU A 518 -32.23 -0.45 -17.06
CA GLU A 518 -31.18 -1.35 -17.58
C GLU A 518 -29.81 -0.79 -18.02
N THR A 519 -28.82 -1.10 -17.18
CA THR A 519 -27.38 -0.85 -17.25
C THR A 519 -26.63 -1.69 -18.32
N ARG A 520 -27.05 -1.68 -19.59
CA ARG A 520 -26.32 -2.39 -20.67
C ARG A 520 -25.79 -1.54 -21.83
N ASP A 521 -26.13 -0.25 -21.93
CA ASP A 521 -25.81 0.55 -23.13
C ASP A 521 -24.73 1.63 -22.98
N TYR A 522 -23.99 1.69 -21.86
CA TYR A 522 -22.88 2.66 -21.71
C TYR A 522 -21.56 2.24 -22.38
N TYR A 523 -21.50 1.10 -23.09
CA TYR A 523 -20.30 0.55 -23.73
C TYR A 523 -20.17 0.84 -25.24
N LYS A 524 -20.59 2.02 -25.71
CA LYS A 524 -20.28 2.49 -27.07
C LYS A 524 -19.44 3.77 -27.04
N VAL A 525 -18.22 3.66 -26.51
CA VAL A 525 -17.18 4.69 -26.70
C VAL A 525 -16.42 4.36 -27.98
N ARG A 526 -16.47 5.29 -28.94
CA ARG A 526 -15.74 5.26 -30.21
C ARG A 526 -14.24 5.03 -29.98
N LEU A 527 -13.76 3.84 -30.34
CA LEU A 527 -12.37 3.61 -30.70
C LEU A 527 -12.08 4.33 -32.02
N ALA A 528 -11.30 5.41 -31.95
CA ALA A 528 -10.64 5.97 -33.12
C ALA A 528 -9.33 6.64 -32.70
N CYS A 529 -8.27 5.84 -32.60
CA CYS A 529 -6.89 6.31 -32.65
C CYS A 529 -6.14 5.53 -33.76
N THR A 530 -5.85 6.29 -34.82
CA THR A 530 -4.67 6.18 -35.72
C THR A 530 -4.42 4.89 -36.50
N TRP A 531 -4.85 4.90 -37.77
CA TRP A 531 -4.12 4.28 -38.88
C TRP A 531 -3.84 5.33 -39.96
N LEU A 532 -2.55 5.49 -40.29
CA LEU A 532 -1.93 6.01 -41.52
C LEU A 532 -2.62 7.17 -42.28
N THR A 533 -2.00 8.35 -42.23
CA THR A 533 -2.23 9.43 -43.19
C THR A 533 -1.65 9.07 -44.57
N LEU A 534 -2.51 8.76 -45.55
CA LEU A 534 -2.23 8.95 -46.98
C LEU A 534 -3.44 9.64 -47.63
N PRO A 535 -3.26 10.57 -48.59
CA PRO A 535 -4.35 11.37 -49.13
C PRO A 535 -5.20 10.60 -50.16
N PRO A 536 -6.53 10.88 -50.26
CA PRO A 536 -7.42 10.27 -51.25
C PRO A 536 -7.28 10.96 -52.64
N PRO A 537 -7.74 10.38 -53.78
CA PRO A 537 -9.03 9.67 -53.87
C PRO A 537 -9.12 8.47 -54.84
N LEU A 538 -10.04 7.53 -54.57
CA LEU A 538 -11.22 7.24 -55.41
C LEU A 538 -11.94 5.95 -55.00
N LEU A 539 -13.26 6.07 -55.05
CA LEU A 539 -14.34 5.10 -54.97
C LEU A 539 -14.05 3.63 -55.30
N SER A 540 -14.77 2.80 -54.53
CA SER A 540 -15.55 1.60 -54.92
C SER A 540 -15.05 0.23 -54.45
N SER A 541 -16.01 -0.48 -53.87
CA SER A 541 -16.18 -1.93 -53.84
C SER A 541 -15.70 -2.72 -52.60
N ILE A 542 -16.64 -3.52 -52.09
CA ILE A 542 -16.51 -4.79 -51.35
C ILE A 542 -16.56 -4.71 -49.82
N LEU A 543 -17.78 -4.88 -49.29
CA LEU A 543 -18.06 -5.68 -48.10
C LEU A 543 -19.33 -6.51 -48.36
N ASP A 544 -19.11 -7.75 -48.79
CA ASP A 544 -19.97 -8.90 -48.47
C ASP A 544 -19.18 -9.76 -47.46
N VAL A 545 -19.93 -10.31 -46.49
CA VAL A 545 -19.57 -11.18 -45.33
C VAL A 545 -19.36 -10.45 -44.00
#